data_AF-A0A4P9VPB2-F1
#
_entry.id   AF-A0A4P9VPB2-F1
#
_cell.length_a   1.000
_cell.length_b   1.000
_cell.length_c   1.000
_cell.angle_alpha   90.00
_cell.angle_beta   90.00
_cell.angle_gamma   90.00
#
_symmetry.space_group_name_H-M   'P 1'
#
loop_
_entity.id
_entity.type
_entity.pdbx_description
1 polymer ?
#
loop_
_entity_poly.entity_id
_entity_poly.type
_entity_poly.pdbx_seq_one_letter_code
_entity_poly.pdbx_strand_id
1 'polypeptide(L)'
;MKTPFKKLPLALIVTAGLTQAAELSLMLPDPSLPYAIQYDDFASYSLPVLNYFTQADNSVALVPGPFGATIQPSDPWYINSAPGELGKDSEYIVIATGTNNAGVNSNADISDLIDPAYTTPDGAPANTDSFSTVTFDPVVVPESLNGVADPGGISAEANLNDLEDSWDINVGTLLDYLGEENQMVVMFNHNELNSAEGPFGAQALFAWAKVWITDNDGNDSGLGSFYLRNTELGVNDPMPTDWILAAGDVCLDPTTFIPDPGCLGADPEDDDILFKHNLGADNAAYAVVSPTLDAAMRSLANPENYTLHADIRLYDEDDGYEQAFIMAAPRIVPDEPPPVPTPGILALFGLGLLSMRWTRRK
;
A
#
# COMPACT_ATOMS: atom_id res chain seq x y z
N MET A 1 -69.09 27.86 -31.38
CA MET A 1 -67.97 28.80 -31.13
C MET A 1 -67.07 28.15 -30.08
N LYS A 2 -65.77 28.05 -30.38
CA LYS A 2 -64.76 27.18 -29.75
C LYS A 2 -64.49 27.56 -28.28
N THR A 3 -64.50 26.57 -27.39
CA THR A 3 -63.78 26.62 -26.10
C THR A 3 -62.62 25.63 -26.15
N PRO A 4 -61.35 26.07 -26.09
CA PRO A 4 -60.21 25.16 -26.16
C PRO A 4 -59.93 24.51 -24.80
N PHE A 5 -59.75 23.19 -24.82
CA PHE A 5 -59.17 22.40 -23.76
C PHE A 5 -57.74 22.90 -23.45
N LYS A 6 -57.48 23.32 -22.22
CA LYS A 6 -56.12 23.54 -21.70
C LYS A 6 -55.46 22.18 -21.50
N LYS A 7 -54.42 21.88 -22.28
CA LYS A 7 -53.50 20.78 -22.00
C LYS A 7 -52.60 21.17 -20.83
N LEU A 8 -52.63 20.40 -19.75
CA LEU A 8 -51.62 20.44 -18.68
C LEU A 8 -50.37 19.71 -19.19
N PRO A 9 -49.15 20.29 -19.11
CA PRO A 9 -47.94 19.52 -19.33
C PRO A 9 -47.65 18.67 -18.07
N LEU A 10 -47.58 17.37 -18.26
CA LEU A 10 -47.09 16.40 -17.28
C LEU A 10 -45.57 16.55 -17.23
N ALA A 11 -45.04 17.23 -16.21
CA ALA A 11 -43.61 17.27 -15.94
C ALA A 11 -43.21 15.92 -15.32
N LEU A 12 -42.62 15.04 -16.12
CA LEU A 12 -41.92 13.85 -15.65
C LEU A 12 -40.60 14.32 -15.03
N ILE A 13 -40.58 14.49 -13.71
CA ILE A 13 -39.33 14.66 -12.96
C ILE A 13 -38.66 13.30 -12.94
N VAL A 14 -37.76 13.06 -13.89
CA VAL A 14 -36.75 12.01 -13.76
C VAL A 14 -35.74 12.55 -12.76
N THR A 15 -35.93 12.25 -11.47
CA THR A 15 -34.82 12.28 -10.52
C THR A 15 -33.88 11.18 -10.95
N ALA A 16 -32.87 11.53 -11.76
CA ALA A 16 -31.67 10.74 -11.88
C ALA A 16 -31.13 10.62 -10.45
N GLY A 17 -31.26 9.43 -9.87
CA GLY A 17 -30.51 9.09 -8.68
C GLY A 17 -29.05 9.18 -9.08
N LEU A 18 -28.36 10.21 -8.60
CA LEU A 18 -26.91 10.17 -8.49
C LEU A 18 -26.62 9.02 -7.53
N THR A 19 -26.39 7.83 -8.07
CA THR A 19 -25.62 6.81 -7.37
C THR A 19 -24.21 7.39 -7.29
N GLN A 20 -23.93 8.10 -6.19
CA GLN A 20 -22.57 8.31 -5.76
C GLN A 20 -21.99 6.91 -5.60
N ALA A 21 -21.03 6.55 -6.46
CA ALA A 21 -20.22 5.38 -6.21
C ALA A 21 -19.61 5.60 -4.82
N ALA A 22 -19.91 4.71 -3.88
CA ALA A 22 -19.11 4.67 -2.66
C ALA A 22 -17.71 4.30 -3.13
N GLU A 23 -16.77 5.23 -3.00
CA GLU A 23 -15.36 4.89 -3.15
C GLU A 23 -15.10 3.79 -2.13
N LEU A 24 -14.72 2.61 -2.62
CA LEU A 24 -14.40 1.49 -1.77
C LEU A 24 -13.09 1.87 -1.08
N SER A 25 -13.19 2.43 0.12
CA SER A 25 -12.01 2.76 0.91
C SER A 25 -11.33 1.44 1.29
N LEU A 26 -10.04 1.31 0.99
CA LEU A 26 -9.24 0.13 1.30
C LEU A 26 -9.23 -0.08 2.82
N MET A 27 -10.02 -1.03 3.32
CA MET A 27 -10.02 -1.38 4.73
C MET A 27 -9.17 -2.62 4.96
N LEU A 28 -8.03 -2.43 5.61
CA LEU A 28 -7.21 -3.54 6.05
C LEU A 28 -7.82 -4.18 7.31
N PRO A 29 -7.82 -5.52 7.43
CA PRO A 29 -8.20 -6.20 8.66
C PRO A 29 -7.32 -5.77 9.85
N ASP A 30 -7.70 -6.14 11.07
CA ASP A 30 -6.84 -5.97 12.24
C ASP A 30 -5.59 -6.87 12.11
N PRO A 31 -4.36 -6.33 12.30
CA PRO A 31 -3.11 -7.09 12.13
C PRO A 31 -2.91 -8.19 13.19
N SER A 32 -3.68 -8.17 14.28
CA SER A 32 -3.70 -9.24 15.27
C SER A 32 -4.43 -10.51 14.79
N LEU A 33 -5.17 -10.40 13.69
CA LEU A 33 -5.80 -11.52 13.01
C LEU A 33 -4.80 -12.24 12.10
N PRO A 34 -5.04 -13.52 11.74
CA PRO A 34 -4.09 -14.34 10.95
C PRO A 34 -3.94 -13.91 9.49
N TYR A 35 -4.38 -12.70 9.12
CA TYR A 35 -4.30 -12.16 7.76
C TYR A 35 -3.04 -11.31 7.51
N ALA A 36 -2.29 -11.01 8.57
CA ALA A 36 -1.04 -10.28 8.51
C ALA A 36 0.11 -11.07 9.14
N ILE A 37 1.33 -10.80 8.68
CA ILE A 37 2.56 -11.28 9.31
C ILE A 37 3.21 -10.09 10.04
N GLN A 38 3.50 -10.26 11.32
CA GLN A 38 4.22 -9.26 12.11
C GLN A 38 5.74 -9.36 11.87
N TYR A 39 6.34 -8.23 11.56
CA TYR A 39 7.77 -8.01 11.38
C TYR A 39 8.19 -6.83 12.26
N ASP A 40 8.63 -7.14 13.47
CA ASP A 40 9.00 -6.16 14.52
C ASP A 40 7.92 -5.07 14.71
N ASP A 41 8.12 -3.84 14.23
CA ASP A 41 7.16 -2.73 14.41
C ASP A 41 6.06 -2.65 13.34
N PHE A 42 6.14 -3.49 12.30
CA PHE A 42 5.25 -3.45 11.14
C PHE A 42 4.50 -4.76 10.94
N ALA A 43 3.28 -4.67 10.43
CA ALA A 43 2.50 -5.81 9.96
C ALA A 43 2.37 -5.76 8.44
N SER A 44 2.61 -6.88 7.77
CA SER A 44 2.52 -7.02 6.32
C SER A 44 1.33 -7.90 5.92
N TYR A 45 0.55 -7.42 4.96
CA TYR A 45 -0.55 -8.13 4.33
C TYR A 45 -0.20 -8.52 2.91
N SER A 46 -0.64 -9.71 2.51
CA SER A 46 -0.72 -10.11 1.11
C SER A 46 -2.06 -9.67 0.52
N LEU A 47 -2.03 -8.75 -0.45
CA LEU A 47 -3.24 -8.32 -1.15
C LEU A 47 -3.92 -9.46 -1.95
N PRO A 48 -3.16 -10.37 -2.63
CA PRO A 48 -3.76 -11.54 -3.29
C PRO A 48 -4.50 -12.46 -2.32
N VAL A 49 -3.92 -12.71 -1.14
CA VAL A 49 -4.51 -13.57 -0.12
C VAL A 49 -5.74 -12.92 0.49
N LEU A 50 -5.68 -11.62 0.84
CA LEU A 50 -6.84 -10.88 1.34
C LEU A 50 -8.01 -10.97 0.36
N ASN A 51 -7.76 -10.70 -0.92
CA ASN A 51 -8.76 -10.73 -1.98
C ASN A 51 -9.47 -12.09 -2.12
N TYR A 52 -8.73 -13.19 -2.01
CA TYR A 52 -9.31 -14.51 -2.02
C TYR A 52 -10.36 -14.71 -0.91
N PHE A 53 -10.14 -14.15 0.29
CA PHE A 53 -11.08 -14.29 1.40
C PHE A 53 -12.40 -13.55 1.23
N THR A 54 -12.41 -12.32 0.71
CA THR A 54 -13.70 -11.66 0.46
C THR A 54 -14.51 -12.33 -0.63
N GLN A 55 -13.85 -12.92 -1.62
CA GLN A 55 -14.54 -13.61 -2.69
C GLN A 55 -15.16 -14.94 -2.20
N ALA A 56 -14.44 -15.68 -1.36
CA ALA A 56 -14.93 -16.91 -0.73
C ALA A 56 -16.16 -16.66 0.17
N ASP A 57 -16.15 -15.59 0.98
CA ASP A 57 -17.27 -15.24 1.87
C ASP A 57 -18.52 -14.76 1.13
N ASN A 58 -18.37 -14.22 -0.09
CA ASN A 58 -19.49 -13.68 -0.87
C ASN A 58 -20.21 -14.72 -1.75
N SER A 59 -19.94 -16.01 -1.60
CA SER A 59 -20.55 -17.10 -2.39
C SER A 59 -20.36 -16.98 -3.91
N VAL A 60 -19.42 -16.13 -4.35
CA VAL A 60 -18.97 -16.11 -5.74
C VAL A 60 -18.16 -17.38 -5.90
N ALA A 61 -18.64 -18.31 -6.73
CA ALA A 61 -17.90 -19.51 -7.06
C ALA A 61 -16.58 -19.07 -7.70
N LEU A 62 -15.50 -19.11 -6.93
CA LEU A 62 -14.14 -19.09 -7.44
C LEU A 62 -14.09 -20.19 -8.49
N VAL A 63 -13.82 -19.83 -9.75
CA VAL A 63 -13.36 -20.82 -10.71
C VAL A 63 -11.92 -21.07 -10.32
N PRO A 64 -11.56 -22.17 -9.64
CA PRO A 64 -10.18 -22.45 -9.33
C PRO A 64 -9.55 -22.79 -10.67
N GLY A 65 -8.86 -21.82 -11.26
CA GLY A 65 -7.85 -22.13 -12.25
C GLY A 65 -6.72 -22.88 -11.54
N PRO A 66 -5.83 -23.57 -12.28
CA PRO A 66 -4.60 -24.14 -11.72
C PRO A 66 -3.65 -23.10 -11.10
N PHE A 67 -4.02 -21.81 -11.13
CA PHE A 67 -3.36 -20.68 -10.51
C PHE A 67 -4.43 -19.94 -9.68
N GLY A 68 -4.16 -19.73 -8.39
CA GLY A 68 -5.03 -18.98 -7.50
C GLY A 68 -5.16 -17.51 -7.90
N ALA A 69 -6.03 -16.79 -7.17
CA ALA A 69 -6.62 -15.51 -7.54
C ALA A 69 -5.61 -14.46 -8.05
N THR A 70 -5.52 -14.28 -9.37
CA THR A 70 -4.96 -13.06 -9.96
C THR A 70 -5.83 -11.88 -9.55
N ILE A 71 -5.29 -10.90 -8.83
CA ILE A 71 -6.04 -9.70 -8.46
C ILE A 71 -6.50 -8.98 -9.74
N GLN A 72 -7.76 -8.60 -9.79
CA GLN A 72 -8.40 -7.89 -10.91
C GLN A 72 -8.80 -6.46 -10.48
N PRO A 73 -8.95 -5.51 -11.42
CA PRO A 73 -9.40 -4.15 -11.12
C PRO A 73 -10.74 -4.02 -10.37
N SER A 74 -11.57 -5.06 -10.38
CA SER A 74 -12.83 -5.11 -9.62
C SER A 74 -12.66 -5.50 -8.16
N ASP A 75 -11.48 -5.92 -7.76
CA ASP A 75 -11.24 -6.55 -6.47
C ASP A 75 -11.02 -5.49 -5.38
N PRO A 76 -11.53 -5.70 -4.15
CA PRO A 76 -11.47 -4.70 -3.08
C PRO A 76 -10.06 -4.25 -2.67
N TRP A 77 -9.07 -5.10 -2.90
CA TRP A 77 -7.66 -4.87 -2.57
C TRP A 77 -6.78 -4.75 -3.81
N TYR A 78 -7.38 -4.44 -4.95
CA TYR A 78 -6.64 -4.06 -6.14
C TYR A 78 -6.11 -2.64 -6.00
N ILE A 79 -4.79 -2.50 -6.05
CA ILE A 79 -4.10 -1.21 -6.04
C ILE A 79 -3.30 -1.11 -7.34
N ASN A 80 -3.72 -0.19 -8.19
CA ASN A 80 -3.06 0.08 -9.46
C ASN A 80 -1.77 0.86 -9.21
N SER A 81 -0.63 0.28 -9.55
CA SER A 81 0.68 0.91 -9.44
C SER A 81 1.42 0.99 -10.77
N ALA A 82 0.71 0.74 -11.89
CA ALA A 82 1.29 0.75 -13.23
C ALA A 82 2.13 2.00 -13.52
N PRO A 83 3.17 1.92 -14.37
CA PRO A 83 3.99 3.08 -14.71
C PRO A 83 3.16 4.27 -15.19
N GLY A 84 3.26 5.38 -14.46
CA GLY A 84 2.52 6.61 -14.69
C GLY A 84 1.24 6.77 -13.87
N GLU A 85 0.87 5.79 -13.03
CA GLU A 85 -0.31 5.86 -12.16
C GLU A 85 0.02 6.44 -10.77
N LEU A 86 1.21 6.15 -10.23
CA LEU A 86 1.59 6.54 -8.86
C LEU A 86 1.67 8.06 -8.63
N GLY A 87 1.85 8.87 -9.67
CA GLY A 87 1.89 10.33 -9.59
C GLY A 87 0.60 11.03 -10.02
N LYS A 88 -0.46 10.29 -10.34
CA LYS A 88 -1.71 10.91 -10.79
C LYS A 88 -2.47 11.50 -9.60
N ASP A 89 -2.91 12.74 -9.78
CA ASP A 89 -3.81 13.47 -8.88
C ASP A 89 -3.37 13.50 -7.40
N SER A 90 -2.06 13.33 -7.13
CA SER A 90 -1.48 13.26 -5.79
C SER A 90 -2.12 12.17 -4.90
N GLU A 91 -2.61 11.07 -5.50
CA GLU A 91 -3.25 9.97 -4.77
C GLU A 91 -2.27 9.18 -3.90
N TYR A 92 -0.98 9.18 -4.29
CA TYR A 92 0.08 8.46 -3.60
C TYR A 92 1.27 9.39 -3.32
N ILE A 93 1.93 9.14 -2.20
CA ILE A 93 3.30 9.64 -1.94
C ILE A 93 4.26 8.54 -2.35
N VAL A 94 5.22 8.81 -3.23
CA VAL A 94 6.11 7.77 -3.78
C VAL A 94 7.46 7.80 -3.10
N ILE A 95 7.90 6.70 -2.49
CA ILE A 95 9.19 6.61 -1.79
C ILE A 95 10.29 6.15 -2.75
N ALA A 96 10.00 5.12 -3.55
CA ALA A 96 10.94 4.55 -4.50
C ALA A 96 10.18 3.98 -5.71
N THR A 97 10.77 4.09 -6.90
CA THR A 97 10.13 3.64 -8.13
C THR A 97 11.15 3.26 -9.21
N GLY A 98 10.92 2.14 -9.89
CA GLY A 98 11.76 1.69 -11.01
C GLY A 98 11.42 2.32 -12.35
N THR A 99 10.55 3.32 -12.43
CA THR A 99 10.22 4.00 -13.69
C THR A 99 10.74 5.43 -13.75
N ASN A 100 11.37 5.75 -14.87
CA ASN A 100 11.89 7.07 -15.22
C ASN A 100 10.90 7.94 -16.05
N ASN A 101 9.65 7.49 -16.19
CA ASN A 101 8.65 8.23 -16.97
C ASN A 101 8.33 9.58 -16.31
N ALA A 102 7.91 10.57 -17.10
CA ALA A 102 7.44 11.84 -16.53
C ALA A 102 6.05 11.65 -15.90
N GLY A 103 5.85 12.15 -14.68
CA GLY A 103 4.55 12.13 -13.98
C GLY A 103 4.26 10.88 -13.13
N VAL A 104 5.28 10.08 -12.80
CA VAL A 104 5.13 8.91 -11.90
C VAL A 104 5.51 9.20 -10.45
N ASN A 105 6.09 10.36 -10.20
CA ASN A 105 6.43 10.86 -8.89
C ASN A 105 5.98 12.32 -8.84
N SER A 106 4.88 12.55 -8.13
CA SER A 106 4.28 13.86 -7.93
C SER A 106 4.60 14.42 -6.55
N ASN A 107 5.61 13.90 -5.84
CA ASN A 107 5.93 14.40 -4.49
C ASN A 107 6.19 15.91 -4.51
N ALA A 108 6.84 16.41 -5.57
CA ALA A 108 7.04 17.83 -5.81
C ALA A 108 5.75 18.63 -6.07
N ASP A 109 4.68 17.97 -6.53
CA ASP A 109 3.34 18.60 -6.63
C ASP A 109 2.62 18.60 -5.28
N ILE A 110 3.04 17.75 -4.32
CA ILE A 110 2.52 17.70 -2.96
C ILE A 110 3.15 18.81 -2.11
N SER A 111 4.49 18.91 -2.08
CA SER A 111 5.20 19.91 -1.28
C SER A 111 6.70 20.00 -1.62
N ASP A 112 7.34 21.13 -1.28
CA ASP A 112 8.81 21.25 -1.22
C ASP A 112 9.38 20.76 0.15
N LEU A 113 8.59 19.97 0.87
CA LEU A 113 8.85 19.46 2.23
C LEU A 113 8.92 17.92 2.27
N ILE A 114 9.20 17.33 1.11
CA ILE A 114 9.26 15.88 0.88
C ILE A 114 10.27 15.61 -0.23
N ASP A 115 11.00 14.51 -0.09
CA ASP A 115 11.89 14.08 -1.16
C ASP A 115 11.12 13.50 -2.35
N PRO A 116 11.60 13.70 -3.59
CA PRO A 116 11.26 12.86 -4.71
C PRO A 116 11.52 11.39 -4.37
N ALA A 117 10.77 10.50 -4.99
CA ALA A 117 11.06 9.08 -4.99
C ALA A 117 12.49 8.77 -5.44
N TYR A 118 13.14 7.86 -4.74
CA TYR A 118 14.34 7.17 -5.19
C TYR A 118 14.08 6.39 -6.48
N THR A 119 15.11 6.23 -7.30
CA THR A 119 15.06 5.33 -8.46
C THR A 119 15.54 3.95 -8.04
N THR A 120 14.65 2.95 -8.04
CA THR A 120 15.06 1.54 -7.94
C THR A 120 15.62 1.09 -9.30
N PRO A 121 16.27 -0.09 -9.40
CA PRO A 121 16.75 -0.58 -10.70
C PRO A 121 15.63 -0.58 -11.76
N ASP A 122 15.88 -0.54 -13.07
CA ASP A 122 14.80 -0.39 -14.08
C ASP A 122 14.95 -1.35 -15.27
N GLY A 123 15.64 -2.48 -15.03
CA GLY A 123 15.99 -3.45 -16.07
C GLY A 123 17.11 -2.98 -17.03
N ALA A 124 17.73 -1.81 -16.79
CA ALA A 124 18.94 -1.41 -17.51
C ALA A 124 20.15 -2.29 -17.11
N PRO A 125 21.10 -2.57 -18.03
CA PRO A 125 22.16 -3.59 -17.85
C PRO A 125 23.29 -3.23 -16.86
N ALA A 126 23.00 -2.40 -15.84
CA ALA A 126 23.90 -2.19 -14.72
C ALA A 126 23.52 -3.20 -13.62
N ASN A 127 24.41 -4.15 -13.33
CA ASN A 127 24.31 -5.07 -12.19
C ASN A 127 24.04 -4.31 -10.88
N THR A 128 22.78 -4.20 -10.50
CA THR A 128 22.40 -3.81 -9.14
C THR A 128 21.38 -4.82 -8.67
N ASP A 129 21.88 -5.96 -8.17
CA ASP A 129 21.08 -6.99 -7.50
C ASP A 129 20.56 -6.48 -6.13
N SER A 130 20.47 -5.16 -5.95
CA SER A 130 20.18 -4.50 -4.69
C SER A 130 19.85 -3.03 -4.88
N PHE A 131 18.96 -2.56 -4.02
CA PHE A 131 18.63 -1.16 -3.80
C PHE A 131 18.91 -0.80 -2.33
N SER A 132 19.42 0.41 -2.09
CA SER A 132 19.64 0.95 -0.75
C SER A 132 19.56 2.47 -0.80
N THR A 133 18.89 3.10 0.15
CA THR A 133 18.96 4.57 0.34
C THR A 133 20.31 4.98 0.93
N VAL A 134 20.98 4.09 1.67
CA VAL A 134 22.27 4.37 2.30
C VAL A 134 23.40 4.22 1.30
N THR A 135 24.15 5.29 1.10
CA THR A 135 25.39 5.28 0.34
C THR A 135 26.56 4.84 1.22
N PHE A 136 27.32 3.85 0.75
CA PHE A 136 28.54 3.39 1.41
C PHE A 136 29.77 4.03 0.76
N ASP A 137 30.81 4.28 1.55
CA ASP A 137 32.10 4.72 1.00
C ASP A 137 32.59 3.70 -0.05
N PRO A 138 32.72 4.10 -1.34
CA PRO A 138 33.08 3.20 -2.43
C PRO A 138 34.51 2.64 -2.31
N VAL A 139 35.32 3.15 -1.37
CA VAL A 139 36.63 2.57 -1.03
C VAL A 139 36.49 1.24 -0.30
N VAL A 140 35.37 0.99 0.39
CA VAL A 140 35.17 -0.16 1.28
C VAL A 140 34.18 -1.17 0.71
N VAL A 141 33.21 -0.74 -0.09
CA VAL A 141 32.14 -1.58 -0.64
C VAL A 141 32.17 -1.51 -2.17
N PRO A 142 32.06 -2.65 -2.90
CA PRO A 142 31.93 -2.63 -4.36
C PRO A 142 30.80 -1.70 -4.82
N GLU A 143 31.00 -0.95 -5.91
CA GLU A 143 30.01 0.00 -6.44
C GLU A 143 28.62 -0.63 -6.69
N SER A 144 28.57 -1.94 -6.95
CA SER A 144 27.34 -2.71 -7.14
C SER A 144 26.51 -2.92 -5.87
N LEU A 145 27.02 -2.52 -4.71
CA LEU A 145 26.35 -2.58 -3.41
C LEU A 145 26.26 -1.18 -2.77
N ASN A 146 26.64 -0.14 -3.51
CA ASN A 146 26.50 1.23 -3.04
C ASN A 146 25.04 1.67 -3.18
N GLY A 147 24.52 2.39 -2.18
CA GLY A 147 23.18 2.94 -2.28
C GLY A 147 23.04 3.97 -3.40
N VAL A 148 21.78 4.27 -3.68
CA VAL A 148 21.39 5.33 -4.59
C VAL A 148 21.60 6.66 -3.87
N ALA A 149 22.19 7.64 -4.56
CA ALA A 149 22.35 8.97 -3.98
C ALA A 149 20.97 9.55 -3.63
N ASP A 150 20.88 10.21 -2.48
CA ASP A 150 19.68 10.91 -2.05
C ASP A 150 19.17 11.85 -3.17
N PRO A 151 17.90 11.70 -3.58
CA PRO A 151 17.30 12.58 -4.58
C PRO A 151 17.27 14.04 -4.11
N GLY A 152 17.23 14.28 -2.80
CA GLY A 152 17.02 15.55 -2.14
C GLY A 152 15.70 16.19 -2.55
N GLY A 153 15.20 17.15 -1.79
CA GLY A 153 13.95 17.82 -2.19
C GLY A 153 13.30 18.62 -1.10
N ILE A 154 13.61 18.29 0.13
CA ILE A 154 13.36 19.17 1.25
C ILE A 154 14.21 20.44 1.09
N SER A 155 13.56 21.55 0.76
CA SER A 155 14.29 22.79 0.50
C SER A 155 15.08 23.24 1.75
N ALA A 156 16.32 23.68 1.55
CA ALA A 156 17.13 24.26 2.64
C ALA A 156 16.46 25.48 3.32
N GLU A 157 15.48 26.10 2.67
CA GLU A 157 14.68 27.22 3.20
C GLU A 157 13.59 26.76 4.17
N ALA A 158 13.19 25.49 4.12
CA ALA A 158 12.18 24.91 5.01
C ALA A 158 12.69 24.75 6.46
N ASN A 159 14.00 24.86 6.70
CA ASN A 159 14.65 24.55 7.98
C ASN A 159 14.25 23.17 8.52
N LEU A 160 14.08 22.20 7.63
CA LEU A 160 13.86 20.80 7.98
C LEU A 160 15.20 20.05 7.87
N ASN A 161 15.32 18.97 8.61
CA ASN A 161 16.47 18.09 8.52
C ASN A 161 16.29 17.16 7.31
N ASP A 162 17.20 17.24 6.35
CA ASP A 162 17.27 16.47 5.10
C ASP A 162 18.57 15.66 5.13
N LEU A 163 18.49 14.34 5.05
CA LEU A 163 19.58 13.40 5.32
C LEU A 163 19.95 12.58 4.06
N GLU A 164 21.24 12.59 3.73
CA GLU A 164 21.82 11.96 2.52
C GLU A 164 21.59 10.43 2.37
N ASP A 165 21.19 9.73 3.44
CA ASP A 165 21.09 8.26 3.49
C ASP A 165 19.66 7.77 3.78
N SER A 166 18.65 8.63 3.59
CA SER A 166 17.25 8.29 3.80
C SER A 166 16.32 9.02 2.84
N TRP A 167 15.11 8.47 2.66
CA TRP A 167 14.00 9.21 2.08
C TRP A 167 13.26 9.98 3.18
N ASP A 168 13.04 11.27 2.95
CA ASP A 168 12.61 12.19 3.98
C ASP A 168 11.28 12.90 3.67
N ILE A 169 10.49 13.12 4.72
CA ILE A 169 9.23 13.87 4.66
C ILE A 169 8.94 14.61 5.96
N ASN A 170 8.44 15.85 5.86
CA ASN A 170 7.90 16.55 7.01
C ASN A 170 6.71 15.79 7.62
N VAL A 171 6.74 15.54 8.94
CA VAL A 171 5.67 14.79 9.61
C VAL A 171 4.33 15.53 9.53
N GLY A 172 4.32 16.86 9.61
CA GLY A 172 3.13 17.67 9.39
C GLY A 172 2.51 17.45 8.01
N THR A 173 3.31 17.56 6.95
CA THR A 173 2.89 17.28 5.56
C THR A 173 2.34 15.88 5.39
N LEU A 174 3.00 14.86 5.96
CA LEU A 174 2.51 13.49 5.92
C LEU A 174 1.16 13.34 6.63
N LEU A 175 1.00 13.90 7.83
CA LEU A 175 -0.25 13.84 8.57
C LEU A 175 -1.38 14.60 7.89
N ASP A 176 -1.09 15.71 7.21
CA ASP A 176 -2.06 16.46 6.41
C ASP A 176 -2.53 15.64 5.20
N TYR A 177 -1.60 14.94 4.52
CA TYR A 177 -1.92 14.01 3.43
C TYR A 177 -2.81 12.84 3.92
N LEU A 178 -2.46 12.23 5.05
CA LEU A 178 -3.25 11.14 5.63
C LEU A 178 -4.62 11.63 6.12
N GLY A 179 -4.69 12.84 6.67
CA GLY A 179 -5.87 13.36 7.34
C GLY A 179 -6.10 12.74 8.72
N GLU A 180 -7.23 13.12 9.34
CA GLU A 180 -7.52 12.76 10.73
C GLU A 180 -7.97 11.32 10.92
N GLU A 181 -8.59 10.69 9.91
CA GLU A 181 -9.27 9.38 10.04
C GLU A 181 -8.47 8.21 9.45
N ASN A 182 -7.37 8.48 8.75
CA ASN A 182 -6.58 7.45 8.06
C ASN A 182 -5.23 7.19 8.76
N GLN A 183 -4.63 6.04 8.48
CA GLN A 183 -3.26 5.67 8.82
C GLN A 183 -2.41 5.61 7.56
N MET A 184 -1.10 5.65 7.78
CA MET A 184 -0.10 5.35 6.76
C MET A 184 -0.15 3.86 6.38
N VAL A 185 -0.28 3.59 5.09
CA VAL A 185 -0.08 2.25 4.51
C VAL A 185 0.99 2.35 3.44
N VAL A 186 2.08 1.61 3.64
CA VAL A 186 3.14 1.48 2.63
C VAL A 186 2.79 0.30 1.73
N MET A 187 2.60 0.58 0.46
CA MET A 187 2.39 -0.41 -0.59
C MET A 187 3.72 -0.79 -1.21
N PHE A 188 3.89 -2.07 -1.49
CA PHE A 188 5.04 -2.58 -2.22
C PHE A 188 4.61 -3.34 -3.46
N ASN A 189 5.14 -2.91 -4.59
CA ASN A 189 5.07 -3.63 -5.84
C ASN A 189 6.29 -4.53 -5.98
N HIS A 190 6.06 -5.81 -6.22
CA HIS A 190 7.09 -6.83 -6.37
C HIS A 190 7.11 -7.31 -7.83
N ASN A 191 8.25 -7.13 -8.52
CA ASN A 191 8.35 -7.38 -9.95
C ASN A 191 9.65 -8.09 -10.38
N GLU A 192 10.08 -9.09 -9.60
CA GLU A 192 11.16 -9.97 -10.01
C GLU A 192 10.84 -10.66 -11.36
N LEU A 193 11.83 -10.83 -12.23
CA LEU A 193 11.69 -11.41 -13.57
C LEU A 193 10.64 -10.74 -14.47
N ASN A 194 10.26 -9.49 -14.20
CA ASN A 194 9.22 -8.75 -14.93
C ASN A 194 7.91 -9.56 -15.07
N SER A 195 7.41 -10.05 -13.93
CA SER A 195 6.21 -10.90 -13.83
C SER A 195 6.33 -12.27 -14.51
N ALA A 196 7.50 -12.64 -15.06
CA ALA A 196 7.67 -13.92 -15.73
C ALA A 196 7.67 -15.06 -14.71
N GLU A 197 6.99 -16.17 -15.02
CA GLU A 197 6.97 -17.34 -14.16
C GLU A 197 8.36 -17.93 -13.95
N GLY A 198 8.76 -18.08 -12.68
CA GLY A 198 10.01 -18.71 -12.26
C GLY A 198 9.78 -19.84 -11.27
N PRO A 199 10.78 -20.72 -11.03
CA PRO A 199 10.71 -21.66 -9.92
C PRO A 199 10.60 -20.91 -8.58
N PHE A 200 9.96 -21.53 -7.60
CA PHE A 200 9.81 -20.98 -6.24
C PHE A 200 11.17 -20.50 -5.70
N GLY A 201 11.24 -19.24 -5.30
CA GLY A 201 12.46 -18.59 -4.80
C GLY A 201 13.36 -17.93 -5.85
N ALA A 202 13.06 -18.05 -7.15
CA ALA A 202 13.73 -17.27 -8.21
C ALA A 202 12.95 -16.00 -8.59
N GLN A 203 12.01 -15.60 -7.74
CA GLN A 203 11.18 -14.40 -7.88
C GLN A 203 11.04 -13.74 -6.51
N ALA A 204 12.05 -13.87 -5.66
CA ALA A 204 11.95 -13.45 -4.28
C ALA A 204 13.11 -12.56 -3.96
N LEU A 205 12.80 -11.39 -3.43
CA LEU A 205 13.77 -10.44 -2.94
C LEU A 205 13.73 -10.39 -1.42
N PHE A 206 14.80 -9.87 -0.85
CA PHE A 206 14.90 -9.58 0.57
C PHE A 206 14.68 -8.11 0.79
N ALA A 207 13.84 -7.77 1.77
CA ALA A 207 13.58 -6.39 2.15
C ALA A 207 13.97 -6.13 3.62
N TRP A 208 14.33 -4.88 3.89
CA TRP A 208 14.52 -4.36 5.23
C TRP A 208 14.22 -2.86 5.22
N ALA A 209 13.65 -2.35 6.30
CA ALA A 209 13.52 -0.90 6.46
C ALA A 209 13.68 -0.46 7.92
N LYS A 210 14.16 0.78 8.08
CA LYS A 210 14.18 1.51 9.34
C LYS A 210 13.56 2.88 9.12
N VAL A 211 12.66 3.26 10.02
CA VAL A 211 12.05 4.59 10.05
C VAL A 211 12.39 5.27 11.37
N TRP A 212 12.76 6.54 11.34
CA TRP A 212 13.00 7.34 12.55
C TRP A 212 12.59 8.79 12.31
N ILE A 213 12.46 9.55 13.40
CA ILE A 213 11.97 10.93 13.35
C ILE A 213 12.96 11.84 14.08
N THR A 214 13.37 12.92 13.42
CA THR A 214 14.22 13.98 14.01
C THR A 214 13.50 15.32 14.05
N ASP A 215 13.92 16.22 14.93
CA ASP A 215 13.51 17.63 14.89
C ASP A 215 14.29 18.42 13.83
N ASN A 216 13.89 19.67 13.60
CA ASN A 216 14.54 20.58 12.65
C ASN A 216 16.03 20.85 12.92
N ASP A 217 16.51 20.61 14.14
CA ASP A 217 17.93 20.76 14.51
C ASP A 217 18.70 19.43 14.30
N GLY A 218 18.03 18.38 13.83
CA GLY A 218 18.56 17.04 13.61
C GLY A 218 18.68 16.19 14.88
N ASN A 219 18.06 16.60 15.99
CA ASN A 219 18.02 15.79 17.20
C ASN A 219 16.95 14.70 17.08
N ASP A 220 17.21 13.54 17.66
CA ASP A 220 16.22 12.46 17.79
C ASP A 220 14.96 12.96 18.53
N SER A 221 13.78 12.68 17.98
CA SER A 221 12.48 13.02 18.58
C SER A 221 12.22 12.38 19.94
N GLY A 222 13.03 11.38 20.33
CA GLY A 222 12.87 10.57 21.53
C GLY A 222 11.82 9.46 21.38
N LEU A 223 11.26 9.28 20.18
CA LEU A 223 10.28 8.23 19.87
C LEU A 223 10.95 6.90 19.49
N GLY A 224 12.26 6.91 19.25
CA GLY A 224 13.01 5.73 18.81
C GLY A 224 12.94 5.51 17.30
N SER A 225 13.43 4.34 16.88
CA SER A 225 13.36 3.87 15.49
C SER A 225 12.39 2.70 15.38
N PHE A 226 11.71 2.62 14.24
CA PHE A 226 10.75 1.59 13.90
C PHE A 226 11.34 0.73 12.79
N TYR A 227 11.25 -0.60 12.92
CA TYR A 227 11.91 -1.50 11.98
C TYR A 227 10.93 -2.46 11.30
N LEU A 228 11.05 -2.58 9.98
CA LEU A 228 10.50 -3.69 9.21
C LEU A 228 11.61 -4.75 9.06
N ARG A 229 11.62 -5.74 9.94
CA ARG A 229 12.65 -6.78 9.99
C ARG A 229 12.15 -8.08 10.64
N ASN A 230 12.89 -9.16 10.40
CA ASN A 230 12.58 -10.49 10.93
C ASN A 230 13.11 -10.73 12.36
N THR A 231 14.29 -10.20 12.70
CA THR A 231 14.90 -10.31 14.04
C THR A 231 15.45 -8.98 14.53
N GLU A 232 15.63 -8.83 15.85
CA GLU A 232 16.15 -7.59 16.47
C GLU A 232 17.68 -7.57 16.64
N LEU A 233 18.45 -8.24 15.77
CA LEU A 233 19.88 -8.47 16.01
C LEU A 233 20.77 -7.35 15.47
N GLY A 234 20.47 -6.82 14.29
CA GLY A 234 21.16 -5.67 13.69
C GLY A 234 20.53 -4.33 14.11
N VAL A 235 21.36 -3.41 14.59
CA VAL A 235 20.97 -2.04 14.91
C VAL A 235 21.67 -1.11 13.92
N ASN A 236 20.89 -0.34 13.18
CA ASN A 236 21.31 0.57 12.08
C ASN A 236 21.79 -0.10 10.79
N ASP A 237 22.27 -1.34 10.83
CA ASP A 237 22.54 -2.15 9.65
C ASP A 237 21.93 -3.54 9.81
N PRO A 238 21.27 -4.08 8.77
CA PRO A 238 20.66 -5.40 8.86
C PRO A 238 21.73 -6.50 8.87
N MET A 239 21.62 -7.41 9.83
CA MET A 239 22.28 -8.71 9.75
C MET A 239 21.51 -9.62 8.78
N PRO A 240 22.14 -10.69 8.22
CA PRO A 240 21.44 -11.63 7.34
C PRO A 240 20.13 -12.20 7.89
N THR A 241 19.98 -12.27 9.22
CA THR A 241 18.76 -12.76 9.88
C THR A 241 17.65 -11.72 9.99
N ASP A 242 17.97 -10.44 9.82
CA ASP A 242 17.01 -9.33 9.96
C ASP A 242 16.20 -9.09 8.68
N TRP A 243 16.70 -9.55 7.54
CA TRP A 243 16.00 -9.44 6.26
C TRP A 243 14.70 -10.24 6.26
N ILE A 244 13.65 -9.65 5.71
CA ILE A 244 12.37 -10.32 5.44
C ILE A 244 12.34 -10.77 3.99
N LEU A 245 11.69 -11.90 3.74
CA LEU A 245 11.53 -12.42 2.38
C LEU A 245 10.22 -11.89 1.79
N ALA A 246 10.31 -11.10 0.72
CA ALA A 246 9.17 -10.81 -0.14
C ALA A 246 9.09 -11.95 -1.17
N ALA A 247 8.19 -12.91 -0.94
CA ALA A 247 8.07 -14.06 -1.83
C ALA A 247 7.42 -13.67 -3.18
N GLY A 248 7.81 -14.34 -4.25
CA GLY A 248 7.20 -14.16 -5.58
C GLY A 248 5.88 -14.91 -5.70
N ASP A 249 5.92 -16.23 -5.60
CA ASP A 249 4.72 -17.05 -5.52
C ASP A 249 4.68 -17.71 -4.13
N VAL A 250 3.51 -17.78 -3.51
CA VAL A 250 3.31 -18.45 -2.22
C VAL A 250 2.21 -19.47 -2.37
N CYS A 251 2.46 -20.71 -1.95
CA CYS A 251 1.39 -21.68 -1.86
C CYS A 251 0.91 -21.82 -0.42
N LEU A 252 -0.41 -21.76 -0.21
CA LEU A 252 -1.03 -21.86 1.11
C LEU A 252 -2.15 -22.90 1.09
N ASP A 253 -2.24 -23.66 2.17
CA ASP A 253 -3.46 -24.37 2.52
C ASP A 253 -4.55 -23.34 2.84
N PRO A 254 -5.68 -23.31 2.10
CA PRO A 254 -6.73 -22.32 2.29
C PRO A 254 -7.47 -22.45 3.63
N THR A 255 -7.25 -23.54 4.37
CA THR A 255 -7.83 -23.81 5.68
C THR A 255 -6.89 -23.48 6.84
N THR A 256 -5.59 -23.72 6.70
CA THR A 256 -4.62 -23.54 7.79
C THR A 256 -3.69 -22.34 7.63
N PHE A 257 -3.56 -21.75 6.43
CA PHE A 257 -2.66 -20.63 6.14
C PHE A 257 -1.18 -20.93 6.32
N ILE A 258 -0.84 -22.21 6.38
CA ILE A 258 0.53 -22.64 6.49
C ILE A 258 1.08 -22.74 5.07
N PRO A 259 2.26 -22.14 4.79
CA PRO A 259 2.93 -22.37 3.53
C PRO A 259 3.13 -23.85 3.28
N ASP A 260 2.57 -24.37 2.18
CA ASP A 260 2.76 -25.74 1.77
C ASP A 260 3.78 -25.82 0.62
N PRO A 261 5.01 -26.31 0.86
CA PRO A 261 5.99 -26.50 -0.20
C PRO A 261 5.61 -27.61 -1.21
N GLY A 262 4.56 -28.39 -0.94
CA GLY A 262 4.08 -29.55 -1.70
C GLY A 262 3.26 -29.23 -2.95
N CYS A 263 2.72 -28.02 -3.09
CA CYS A 263 1.83 -27.64 -4.20
C CYS A 263 2.44 -27.74 -5.61
N LEU A 264 3.77 -27.75 -5.70
CA LEU A 264 4.50 -27.87 -6.96
C LEU A 264 4.72 -29.35 -7.35
N GLY A 265 4.30 -30.26 -6.48
CA GLY A 265 4.54 -31.69 -6.53
C GLY A 265 3.31 -32.54 -6.83
N ALA A 266 2.26 -32.02 -7.47
CA ALA A 266 1.17 -32.81 -8.05
C ALA A 266 0.64 -33.95 -7.16
N ASP A 267 0.43 -33.70 -5.86
CA ASP A 267 -0.50 -34.53 -5.10
C ASP A 267 -1.89 -33.92 -5.30
N PRO A 268 -2.79 -34.55 -6.07
CA PRO A 268 -4.14 -34.05 -6.30
C PRO A 268 -5.04 -34.17 -5.05
N GLU A 269 -4.50 -34.62 -3.90
CA GLU A 269 -5.20 -34.66 -2.62
C GLU A 269 -5.02 -33.39 -1.77
N ASP A 270 -4.07 -32.51 -2.10
CA ASP A 270 -3.87 -31.25 -1.40
C ASP A 270 -4.68 -30.13 -2.07
N ASP A 271 -5.69 -29.61 -1.36
CA ASP A 271 -6.58 -28.50 -1.78
C ASP A 271 -5.85 -27.12 -1.74
N ASP A 272 -4.53 -27.12 -1.86
CA ASP A 272 -3.70 -25.93 -1.71
C ASP A 272 -3.86 -24.94 -2.87
N ILE A 273 -3.60 -23.67 -2.58
CA ILE A 273 -3.80 -22.57 -3.52
C ILE A 273 -2.52 -21.78 -3.70
N LEU A 274 -2.13 -21.63 -4.96
CA LEU A 274 -1.00 -20.80 -5.37
C LEU A 274 -1.41 -19.33 -5.48
N PHE A 275 -0.79 -18.45 -4.71
CA PHE A 275 -0.97 -17.00 -4.73
C PHE A 275 0.22 -16.32 -5.39
N LYS A 276 -0.04 -15.63 -6.50
CA LYS A 276 0.95 -14.79 -7.18
C LYS A 276 1.17 -13.49 -6.41
N HIS A 277 2.40 -13.16 -6.06
CA HIS A 277 2.83 -11.89 -5.47
C HIS A 277 3.84 -11.15 -6.35
N ASN A 278 4.51 -11.83 -7.27
CA ASN A 278 5.20 -11.20 -8.38
C ASN A 278 4.17 -10.74 -9.43
N LEU A 279 3.51 -9.62 -9.15
CA LEU A 279 2.35 -9.13 -9.90
C LEU A 279 2.70 -8.17 -11.04
N GLY A 280 3.98 -7.91 -11.24
CA GLY A 280 4.41 -6.96 -12.25
C GLY A 280 4.39 -5.53 -11.80
N ALA A 281 4.98 -4.65 -12.61
CA ALA A 281 4.94 -3.21 -12.43
C ALA A 281 3.51 -2.62 -12.35
N ASP A 282 2.46 -3.42 -12.57
CA ASP A 282 1.07 -2.96 -12.67
C ASP A 282 0.34 -2.89 -11.31
N ASN A 283 0.69 -3.70 -10.32
CA ASN A 283 -0.11 -3.81 -9.09
C ASN A 283 0.72 -4.04 -7.83
N ALA A 284 0.31 -3.41 -6.72
CA ALA A 284 0.91 -3.71 -5.43
C ALA A 284 0.57 -5.15 -4.99
N ALA A 285 1.56 -5.84 -4.43
CA ALA A 285 1.42 -7.19 -3.91
C ALA A 285 1.27 -7.21 -2.38
N TYR A 286 1.90 -6.24 -1.73
CA TYR A 286 1.95 -6.16 -0.27
C TYR A 286 1.49 -4.80 0.22
N ALA A 287 0.80 -4.81 1.36
CA ALA A 287 0.50 -3.63 2.15
C ALA A 287 1.12 -3.77 3.54
N VAL A 288 1.86 -2.75 3.97
CA VAL A 288 2.61 -2.74 5.22
C VAL A 288 2.14 -1.58 6.08
N VAL A 289 1.80 -1.87 7.33
CA VAL A 289 1.31 -0.87 8.29
C VAL A 289 2.10 -0.92 9.58
N SER A 290 2.23 0.22 10.25
CA SER A 290 2.72 0.28 11.63
C SER A 290 1.79 1.16 12.47
N PRO A 291 0.86 0.56 13.23
CA PRO A 291 0.03 1.30 14.17
C PRO A 291 0.87 2.06 15.22
N THR A 292 2.02 1.51 15.61
CA THR A 292 2.94 2.13 16.56
C THR A 292 3.57 3.40 15.99
N LEU A 293 4.04 3.37 14.75
CA LEU A 293 4.59 4.55 14.07
C LEU A 293 3.51 5.62 13.82
N ASP A 294 2.30 5.24 13.36
CA ASP A 294 1.18 6.18 13.19
C ASP A 294 0.84 6.88 14.50
N ALA A 295 0.72 6.13 15.60
CA ALA A 295 0.48 6.69 16.93
C ALA A 295 1.62 7.61 17.38
N ALA A 296 2.88 7.24 17.12
CA ALA A 296 4.05 8.02 17.48
C ALA A 296 4.08 9.37 16.76
N MET A 297 3.89 9.38 15.43
CA MET A 297 3.80 10.62 14.63
C MET A 297 2.70 11.54 15.14
N ARG A 298 1.51 10.98 15.42
CA ARG A 298 0.35 11.75 15.90
C ARG A 298 0.49 12.23 17.35
N SER A 299 1.43 11.69 18.11
CA SER A 299 1.71 12.11 19.48
C SER A 299 2.62 13.34 19.58
N LEU A 300 3.29 13.70 18.48
CA LEU A 300 4.20 14.84 18.42
C LEU A 300 3.44 16.15 18.61
N ALA A 301 3.95 17.01 19.49
CA ALA A 301 3.50 18.38 19.58
C ALA A 301 4.16 19.18 18.45
N ASN A 302 3.35 19.84 17.62
CA ASN A 302 3.83 20.62 16.47
C ASN A 302 4.58 19.73 15.45
N PRO A 303 3.91 18.74 14.83
CA PRO A 303 4.52 17.78 13.90
C PRO A 303 5.19 18.43 12.69
N GLU A 304 4.86 19.69 12.37
CA GLU A 304 5.51 20.46 11.32
C GLU A 304 6.99 20.78 11.59
N ASN A 305 7.48 20.58 12.83
CA ASN A 305 8.89 20.78 13.21
C ASN A 305 9.69 19.46 13.27
N TYR A 306 9.18 18.40 12.65
CA TYR A 306 9.80 17.09 12.61
C TYR A 306 9.88 16.55 11.19
N THR A 307 10.96 15.85 10.90
CA THR A 307 11.14 15.08 9.65
C THR A 307 11.12 13.58 9.99
N LEU A 308 10.34 12.81 9.24
CA LEU A 308 10.41 11.36 9.19
C LEU A 308 11.41 10.96 8.11
N HIS A 309 12.30 10.03 8.47
CA HIS A 309 13.34 9.49 7.62
C HIS A 309 13.12 7.99 7.44
N ALA A 310 13.30 7.49 6.22
CA ALA A 310 13.21 6.08 5.90
C ALA A 310 14.49 5.57 5.21
N ASP A 311 15.17 4.62 5.85
CA ASP A 311 16.21 3.79 5.23
C ASP A 311 15.55 2.51 4.71
N ILE A 312 15.61 2.30 3.40
CA ILE A 312 15.00 1.15 2.72
C ILE A 312 16.07 0.43 1.94
N ARG A 313 16.12 -0.89 2.11
CA ARG A 313 17.08 -1.75 1.42
C ARG A 313 16.39 -2.98 0.86
N LEU A 314 16.74 -3.29 -0.38
CA LEU A 314 16.29 -4.47 -1.12
C LEU A 314 17.53 -5.22 -1.62
N TYR A 315 17.47 -6.55 -1.65
CA TYR A 315 18.57 -7.40 -2.05
C TYR A 315 18.08 -8.62 -2.81
N ASP A 316 18.91 -9.11 -3.73
CA ASP A 316 18.60 -10.18 -4.67
C ASP A 316 17.50 -9.77 -5.67
N GLU A 317 17.57 -8.53 -6.16
CA GLU A 317 16.66 -7.99 -7.18
C GLU A 317 17.13 -8.37 -8.59
N ASP A 318 16.23 -8.74 -9.50
CA ASP A 318 16.60 -9.21 -10.85
C ASP A 318 15.91 -8.52 -12.04
N ASP A 319 14.96 -7.61 -11.80
CA ASP A 319 14.34 -6.78 -12.86
C ASP A 319 13.78 -5.40 -12.40
N GLY A 320 14.08 -4.95 -11.17
CA GLY A 320 14.18 -3.54 -10.74
C GLY A 320 12.89 -2.71 -10.61
N TYR A 321 11.83 -3.07 -11.32
CA TYR A 321 10.58 -2.30 -11.34
C TYR A 321 9.77 -2.38 -10.03
N GLU A 322 10.44 -2.66 -8.90
CA GLU A 322 9.94 -2.49 -7.55
C GLU A 322 9.49 -1.05 -7.31
N GLN A 323 8.40 -0.90 -6.56
CA GLN A 323 7.87 0.40 -6.20
C GLN A 323 7.44 0.36 -4.74
N ALA A 324 7.77 1.41 -4.00
CA ALA A 324 7.30 1.63 -2.65
C ALA A 324 6.60 2.99 -2.60
N PHE A 325 5.35 3.01 -2.12
CA PHE A 325 4.54 4.21 -2.06
C PHE A 325 3.56 4.18 -0.90
N ILE A 326 3.16 5.34 -0.42
CA ILE A 326 2.28 5.53 0.72
C ILE A 326 0.90 5.92 0.22
N MET A 327 -0.12 5.25 0.74
CA MET A 327 -1.50 5.68 0.64
C MET A 327 -2.12 5.93 2.00
N ALA A 328 -3.19 6.73 2.02
CA ALA A 328 -4.05 6.89 3.19
C ALA A 328 -5.14 5.82 3.18
N ALA A 329 -5.24 5.04 4.25
CA ALA A 329 -6.33 4.08 4.45
C ALA A 329 -6.98 4.30 5.82
N PRO A 330 -8.28 4.01 6.03
CA PRO A 330 -8.92 4.18 7.33
C PRO A 330 -8.11 3.54 8.46
N ARG A 331 -8.00 4.24 9.58
CA ARG A 331 -7.30 3.71 10.75
C ARG A 331 -7.97 2.43 11.24
N ILE A 332 -7.15 1.44 11.54
CA ILE A 332 -7.59 0.26 12.29
C ILE A 332 -7.75 0.72 13.75
N VAL A 333 -8.98 1.00 14.15
CA VAL A 333 -9.31 1.25 15.55
C VAL A 333 -9.68 -0.10 16.16
N PRO A 334 -8.91 -0.62 17.15
CA PRO A 334 -9.12 -1.97 17.72
C PRO A 334 -10.51 -2.25 18.30
N ASP A 335 -11.36 -1.22 18.44
CA ASP A 335 -12.68 -1.29 19.08
C ASP A 335 -13.86 -0.83 18.19
N GLU A 336 -13.65 -0.39 16.94
CA GLU A 336 -14.79 -0.12 16.06
C GLU A 336 -15.15 -1.36 15.23
N PRO A 337 -16.40 -1.87 15.33
CA PRO A 337 -16.88 -2.86 14.38
C PRO A 337 -16.77 -2.28 12.96
N PRO A 338 -16.49 -3.11 11.94
CA PRO A 338 -16.36 -2.62 10.56
C PRO A 338 -17.59 -1.76 10.23
N PRO A 339 -17.42 -0.62 9.54
CA PRO A 339 -18.51 0.29 9.26
C PRO A 339 -19.59 -0.48 8.52
N VAL A 340 -20.65 -0.83 9.26
CA VAL A 340 -21.83 -1.45 8.68
C VAL A 340 -22.36 -0.40 7.71
N PRO A 341 -22.48 -0.68 6.40
CA PRO A 341 -22.92 0.31 5.43
C PRO A 341 -24.19 0.98 5.96
N THR A 342 -24.08 2.23 6.41
CA THR A 342 -25.19 2.88 7.08
C THR A 342 -26.31 2.95 6.04
N PRO A 343 -27.43 2.24 6.25
CA PRO A 343 -28.27 1.89 5.14
C PRO A 343 -29.08 3.12 4.73
N GLY A 344 -28.62 3.82 3.70
CA GLY A 344 -29.50 4.64 2.86
C GLY A 344 -30.74 3.85 2.42
N ILE A 345 -30.63 2.51 2.39
CA ILE A 345 -31.74 1.56 2.25
C ILE A 345 -32.75 1.64 3.41
N LEU A 346 -32.39 1.78 4.70
CA LEU A 346 -33.37 1.93 5.79
C LEU A 346 -34.07 3.28 5.74
N ALA A 347 -33.36 4.35 5.35
CA ALA A 347 -33.97 5.65 5.10
C ALA A 347 -34.97 5.58 3.92
N LEU A 348 -34.60 4.91 2.82
CA LEU A 348 -35.48 4.67 1.67
C LEU A 348 -36.64 3.72 2.00
N PHE A 349 -36.44 2.71 2.84
CA PHE A 349 -37.48 1.81 3.31
C PHE A 349 -38.47 2.56 4.21
N GLY A 350 -37.97 3.43 5.10
CA GLY A 350 -38.79 4.32 5.93
C GLY A 350 -39.62 5.30 5.11
N LEU A 351 -39.01 5.92 4.09
CA LEU A 351 -39.71 6.81 3.15
C LEU A 351 -40.72 6.05 2.27
N GLY A 352 -40.38 4.83 1.84
CA GLY A 352 -41.27 3.94 1.10
C GLY A 352 -42.52 3.56 1.91
N LEU A 353 -42.37 3.22 3.19
CA LEU A 353 -43.50 2.91 4.08
C LEU A 353 -44.37 4.13 4.41
N LEU A 354 -43.76 5.32 4.54
CA LEU A 354 -44.51 6.58 4.70
C LEU A 354 -45.35 6.90 3.45
N SER A 355 -44.83 6.64 2.25
CA SER A 355 -45.56 6.84 1.00
C SER A 355 -46.80 5.95 0.88
N MET A 356 -46.74 4.70 1.37
CA MET A 356 -47.88 3.76 1.36
C MET A 356 -49.01 4.16 2.32
N ARG A 357 -48.69 4.87 3.41
CA ARG A 357 -49.72 5.41 4.32
C ARG A 357 -50.48 6.58 3.72
N TRP A 358 -49.86 7.32 2.80
CA TRP A 358 -50.47 8.48 2.14
C TRP A 358 -51.31 8.11 0.91
N THR A 359 -50.96 7.03 0.21
CA THR A 359 -51.76 6.52 -0.91
C THR A 359 -53.03 5.78 -0.47
N ARG A 360 -53.11 5.31 0.79
CA ARG A 360 -54.31 4.67 1.37
C ARG A 360 -55.40 5.62 1.87
N ARG A 361 -55.21 6.94 1.79
CA ARG A 361 -56.18 7.95 2.26
C ARG A 361 -56.87 8.75 1.13
N LYS A 362 -56.86 8.24 -0.10
CA LYS A 362 -57.67 8.76 -1.19
C LYS A 362 -58.73 7.75 -1.62
#